data_AF-A0A0B5GQ68-F1
#
_entry.id   AF-A0A0B5GQ68-F1
#
_cell.length_a   1.000
_cell.length_b   1.000
_cell.length_c   1.000
_cell.angle_alpha   90.00
_cell.angle_beta   90.00
_cell.angle_gamma   90.00
#
_symmetry.space_group_name_H-M   'P 1'
#
loop_
_entity.id
_entity.type
_entity.pdbx_description
1 polymer ?
#
loop_
_entity_poly.entity_id
_entity_poly.type
_entity_poly.pdbx_seq_one_letter_code
_entity_poly.pdbx_strand_id
1 'polypeptide(L)'
;MARTLYALRVPDSALEKPSQSQSLQIASNSPLNSDAPEVDTLGADPGSRPLAGVVAGKYSNMIAREFEELFSATGIEVVPWYGDREDQTDAYVALEDVTLEQSTAQESRLQRFDGRLSLAGTRDSHYRALYCSPQQVDNPFGSGTDARAAIPRDAYNEVWWDHVTGSKVNASPERVVWGEHTYIDIHDARNGLDNPVLLYEIPYEDEWQADVTVWDTYNRDKAINETVNGSVQTIDPAWQRCFVSSHEFIGHPVVKNENLKLEFNIDTKDYSNINDELVAYRWDGSNDTYSQVSLGASDWRIRSIDFERIGVERVTAQTEWLNTANDDTHRLDMNVWRGEDNALFTVPDNGTAPPSGLVTRLDPIAAGYEWVSGQVSDIVAKSEVRE
;
A
#
# COMPACT_ATOMS: atom_id res chain seq x y z
N MET A 1 -11.41 -11.64 20.09
CA MET A 1 -11.15 -12.38 18.84
C MET A 1 -10.49 -11.36 17.97
N ALA A 2 -9.20 -11.50 17.72
CA ALA A 2 -8.49 -10.46 17.00
C ALA A 2 -8.92 -10.49 15.54
N ARG A 3 -9.13 -9.30 14.98
CA ARG A 3 -9.39 -9.12 13.56
C ARG A 3 -8.31 -8.22 12.98
N THR A 4 -8.10 -8.35 11.69
CA THR A 4 -7.11 -7.58 10.94
C THR A 4 -7.83 -6.85 9.83
N LEU A 5 -7.53 -5.55 9.70
CA LEU A 5 -7.95 -4.72 8.58
C LEU A 5 -6.72 -4.54 7.70
N TYR A 6 -6.74 -5.09 6.49
CA TYR A 6 -5.58 -5.15 5.62
C TYR A 6 -4.38 -5.85 6.29
N ALA A 7 -3.42 -5.08 6.81
CA ALA A 7 -2.26 -5.57 7.56
C ALA A 7 -2.23 -5.05 9.01
N LEU A 8 -3.21 -4.22 9.39
CA LEU A 8 -3.28 -3.59 10.70
C LEU A 8 -4.15 -4.44 11.63
N ARG A 9 -3.53 -4.96 12.69
CA ARG A 9 -4.26 -5.74 13.69
C ARG A 9 -5.15 -4.81 14.51
N VAL A 10 -6.45 -5.08 14.50
CA VAL A 10 -7.43 -4.37 15.32
C VAL A 10 -7.33 -4.89 16.75
N PRO A 11 -7.09 -4.02 17.75
CA PRO A 11 -7.03 -4.42 19.15
C PRO A 11 -8.32 -5.13 19.59
N ASP A 12 -8.23 -6.18 20.40
CA ASP A 12 -9.42 -6.93 20.88
C ASP A 12 -10.46 -6.03 21.57
N SER A 13 -10.02 -4.99 22.28
CA SER A 13 -10.87 -4.00 22.95
C SER A 13 -11.68 -3.10 22.00
N ALA A 14 -11.33 -3.08 20.71
CA ALA A 14 -12.05 -2.34 19.68
C ALA A 14 -13.39 -2.99 19.34
N LEU A 15 -13.42 -4.32 19.27
CA LEU A 15 -14.60 -5.06 18.84
C LEU A 15 -15.66 -5.18 19.95
N GLU A 16 -15.35 -4.74 21.18
CA GLU A 16 -16.21 -4.91 22.37
C GLU A 16 -17.24 -3.78 22.58
N LYS A 17 -17.32 -2.78 21.68
CA LYS A 17 -18.38 -1.77 21.74
C LYS A 17 -19.25 -1.79 20.47
N PRO A 18 -20.26 -2.67 20.38
CA PRO A 18 -21.48 -2.23 19.72
C PRO A 18 -21.96 -1.04 20.55
N SER A 19 -21.93 0.18 19.99
CA SER A 19 -22.67 1.28 20.58
C SER A 19 -24.10 0.78 20.81
N GLN A 20 -24.51 0.71 22.07
CA GLN A 20 -25.89 0.50 22.46
C GLN A 20 -26.69 1.73 22.03
N SER A 21 -26.94 1.79 20.73
CA SER A 21 -28.02 2.54 20.12
C SER A 21 -28.44 1.76 18.87
N GLN A 22 -28.72 0.46 19.07
CA GLN A 22 -29.99 -0.06 18.57
C GLN A 22 -31.06 0.81 19.20
N SER A 23 -31.40 1.91 18.52
CA SER A 23 -32.65 2.61 18.75
C SER A 23 -33.76 1.63 18.39
N LEU A 24 -34.17 0.86 19.41
CA LEU A 24 -35.54 0.54 19.67
C LEU A 24 -36.36 1.84 19.58
N GLN A 25 -36.74 2.22 18.37
CA GLN A 25 -37.95 3.01 18.16
C GLN A 25 -38.97 2.11 17.48
N ILE A 26 -39.56 1.29 18.35
CA ILE A 26 -40.99 1.01 18.29
C ILE A 26 -41.69 2.37 18.17
N ALA A 27 -42.22 2.68 16.99
CA ALA A 27 -43.35 3.60 16.86
C ALA A 27 -44.59 2.75 16.60
N SER A 28 -45.09 2.16 17.68
CA SER A 28 -46.49 1.80 17.82
C SER A 28 -47.33 3.07 17.77
N ASN A 29 -48.28 3.11 16.84
CA ASN A 29 -49.51 3.91 16.85
C ASN A 29 -49.42 5.44 17.03
N SER A 30 -49.87 6.10 15.95
CA SER A 30 -50.44 7.46 15.89
C SER A 30 -51.32 7.81 17.11
N PRO A 31 -51.29 9.09 17.56
CA PRO A 31 -52.41 9.97 17.20
C PRO A 31 -52.02 11.44 16.87
N LEU A 32 -52.74 11.97 15.88
CA LEU A 32 -53.24 13.34 15.65
C LEU A 32 -52.61 14.55 16.40
N ASN A 33 -52.35 15.59 15.59
CA ASN A 33 -52.07 17.02 15.86
C ASN A 33 -50.60 17.50 15.89
N SER A 34 -50.22 18.05 14.74
CA SER A 34 -49.55 19.34 14.48
C SER A 34 -48.18 19.67 15.09
N ASP A 35 -47.28 20.04 14.16
CA ASP A 35 -46.04 20.82 14.29
C ASP A 35 -44.90 20.20 15.11
N ALA A 36 -44.11 19.37 14.42
CA ALA A 36 -42.69 19.21 14.69
C ALA A 36 -41.91 19.29 13.36
N PRO A 37 -40.75 19.96 13.31
CA PRO A 37 -39.92 20.01 12.11
C PRO A 37 -39.49 18.60 11.72
N GLU A 38 -39.58 18.30 10.43
CA GLU A 38 -39.13 17.07 9.80
C GLU A 38 -37.63 16.92 10.10
N VAL A 39 -37.30 16.09 11.09
CA VAL A 39 -35.93 15.64 11.31
C VAL A 39 -35.68 14.59 10.25
N ASP A 40 -34.97 14.99 9.20
CA ASP A 40 -34.45 14.09 8.19
C ASP A 40 -33.42 13.20 8.88
N THR A 41 -33.86 12.03 9.31
CA THR A 41 -32.97 11.02 9.90
C THR A 41 -32.06 10.52 8.78
N LEU A 42 -30.80 10.98 8.77
CA LEU A 42 -29.71 10.32 8.07
C LEU A 42 -29.59 8.89 8.60
N GLY A 43 -30.36 7.99 7.99
CA GLY A 43 -30.28 6.56 8.25
C GLY A 43 -28.88 6.10 7.90
N ALA A 44 -28.25 5.36 8.82
CA ALA A 44 -27.06 4.61 8.51
C ALA A 44 -27.35 3.72 7.29
N ASP A 45 -26.51 3.81 6.26
CA ASP A 45 -26.67 3.03 5.04
C ASP A 45 -26.70 1.53 5.42
N PRO A 46 -27.72 0.75 4.99
CA PRO A 46 -27.90 -0.64 5.36
C PRO A 46 -26.80 -1.50 4.72
N GLY A 47 -25.64 -1.54 5.36
CA GLY A 47 -24.41 -2.15 4.84
C GLY A 47 -23.14 -1.65 5.52
N SER A 48 -23.22 -0.48 6.18
CA SER A 48 -22.11 0.09 6.96
C SER A 48 -21.99 -0.57 8.36
N ARG A 49 -20.76 -0.87 8.76
CA ARG A 49 -20.37 -1.42 10.06
C ARG A 49 -19.47 -0.41 10.78
N PRO A 50 -19.76 -0.05 12.04
CA PRO A 50 -18.85 0.78 12.81
C PRO A 50 -17.59 -0.02 13.19
N LEU A 51 -16.44 0.63 13.12
CA LEU A 51 -15.15 0.15 13.61
C LEU A 51 -14.61 1.16 14.61
N ALA A 52 -14.87 0.95 15.89
CA ALA A 52 -14.32 1.77 16.96
C ALA A 52 -13.23 1.00 17.69
N GLY A 53 -12.11 1.63 18.02
CA GLY A 53 -10.99 0.96 18.67
C GLY A 53 -10.20 1.83 19.63
N VAL A 54 -9.55 1.16 20.59
CA VAL A 54 -8.58 1.81 21.48
C VAL A 54 -7.25 1.13 21.30
N VAL A 55 -6.27 1.88 20.82
CA VAL A 55 -4.87 1.44 20.76
C VAL A 55 -4.18 1.94 22.01
N ALA A 56 -3.57 1.02 22.77
CA ALA A 56 -2.80 1.35 23.95
C ALA A 56 -1.35 0.90 23.79
N GLY A 57 -0.42 1.67 24.34
CA GLY A 57 1.01 1.32 24.37
C GLY A 57 1.94 2.43 23.88
N LYS A 58 3.24 2.12 23.85
CA LYS A 58 4.32 3.07 23.55
C LYS A 58 4.23 3.68 22.15
N TYR A 59 3.70 2.93 21.18
CA TYR A 59 3.50 3.38 19.80
C TYR A 59 2.03 3.44 19.41
N SER A 60 1.14 3.62 20.38
CA SER A 60 -0.30 3.78 20.12
C SER A 60 -0.62 4.94 19.18
N ASN A 61 0.09 6.07 19.29
CA ASN A 61 -0.04 7.18 18.36
C ASN A 61 0.33 6.81 16.93
N MET A 62 1.43 6.06 16.75
CA MET A 62 1.86 5.59 15.44
C MET A 62 0.81 4.67 14.81
N ILE A 63 0.38 3.63 15.54
CA ILE A 63 -0.61 2.67 15.04
C ILE A 63 -1.95 3.35 14.76
N ALA A 64 -2.39 4.29 15.61
CA ALA A 64 -3.60 5.06 15.35
C ALA A 64 -3.50 5.89 14.07
N ARG A 65 -2.33 6.50 13.82
CA ARG A 65 -2.05 7.22 12.58
C ARG A 65 -2.02 6.30 11.36
N GLU A 66 -1.53 5.06 11.49
CA GLU A 66 -1.62 4.06 10.40
C GLU A 66 -3.08 3.77 10.03
N PHE A 67 -3.97 3.63 11.02
CA PHE A 67 -5.41 3.51 10.76
C PHE A 67 -5.97 4.77 10.09
N GLU A 68 -5.64 5.96 10.58
CA GLU A 68 -6.08 7.23 9.98
C GLU A 68 -5.67 7.36 8.51
N GLU A 69 -4.41 7.05 8.22
CA GLU A 69 -3.88 7.09 6.87
C GLU A 69 -4.49 6.02 5.97
N LEU A 70 -4.74 4.81 6.49
CA LEU A 70 -5.38 3.76 5.70
C LEU A 70 -6.80 4.17 5.26
N PHE A 71 -7.59 4.78 6.13
CA PHE A 71 -8.92 5.29 5.78
C PHE A 71 -8.88 6.50 4.86
N SER A 72 -7.79 7.26 4.88
CA SER A 72 -7.57 8.42 4.00
C SER A 72 -6.87 8.05 2.68
N ALA A 73 -6.56 6.78 2.47
CA ALA A 73 -5.78 6.31 1.34
C ALA A 73 -6.58 6.39 0.05
N THR A 74 -6.18 7.28 -0.86
CA THR A 74 -6.81 7.37 -2.20
C THR A 74 -6.30 6.30 -3.17
N GLY A 75 -5.19 5.64 -2.85
CA GLY A 75 -4.60 4.59 -3.68
C GLY A 75 -5.09 3.18 -3.34
N ILE A 76 -5.97 3.04 -2.34
CA ILE A 76 -6.47 1.76 -1.83
C ILE A 76 -7.98 1.89 -1.61
N GLU A 77 -8.77 1.33 -2.53
CA GLU A 77 -10.24 1.46 -2.45
C GLU A 77 -10.86 0.41 -1.54
N VAL A 78 -10.36 -0.83 -1.60
CA VAL A 78 -10.96 -1.98 -0.91
C VAL A 78 -9.89 -2.86 -0.26
N VAL A 79 -10.09 -3.15 1.02
CA VAL A 79 -9.17 -3.95 1.84
C VAL A 79 -9.84 -5.20 2.41
N PRO A 80 -9.07 -6.25 2.73
CA PRO A 80 -9.61 -7.42 3.41
C PRO A 80 -9.88 -7.09 4.89
N TRP A 81 -10.99 -7.61 5.40
CA TRP A 81 -11.35 -7.59 6.82
C TRP A 81 -11.55 -9.03 7.29
N TYR A 82 -10.63 -9.55 8.10
CA TYR A 82 -10.60 -10.97 8.43
C TYR A 82 -10.25 -11.22 9.91
N GLY A 83 -10.67 -12.38 10.43
CA GLY A 83 -10.32 -12.83 11.79
C GLY A 83 -9.19 -13.86 11.82
N ASP A 84 -8.70 -14.20 13.01
CA ASP A 84 -7.75 -15.30 13.23
C ASP A 84 -8.31 -16.70 12.82
N ARG A 85 -9.60 -16.78 12.50
CA ARG A 85 -10.28 -17.97 11.98
C ARG A 85 -11.23 -17.52 10.88
N GLU A 86 -11.22 -18.24 9.76
CA GLU A 86 -12.21 -18.01 8.71
C GLU A 86 -13.61 -18.12 9.29
N ASP A 87 -14.37 -17.04 9.20
CA ASP A 87 -15.76 -16.97 9.61
C ASP A 87 -16.64 -16.28 8.57
N GLN A 88 -17.96 -16.36 8.72
CA GLN A 88 -18.91 -15.75 7.77
C GLN A 88 -18.90 -14.21 7.81
N THR A 89 -18.06 -13.60 8.64
CA THR A 89 -17.96 -12.14 8.75
C THR A 89 -16.78 -11.56 7.99
N ASP A 90 -15.90 -12.42 7.46
CA ASP A 90 -14.77 -12.05 6.62
C ASP A 90 -15.21 -11.55 5.25
N ALA A 91 -14.64 -10.43 4.82
CA ALA A 91 -15.13 -9.70 3.68
C ALA A 91 -14.10 -8.74 3.09
N TYR A 92 -14.38 -8.29 1.88
CA TYR A 92 -13.84 -7.07 1.31
C TYR A 92 -14.66 -5.87 1.79
N VAL A 93 -13.97 -4.85 2.32
CA VAL A 93 -14.60 -3.64 2.84
C VAL A 93 -14.00 -2.39 2.21
N ALA A 94 -14.84 -1.42 1.92
CA ALA A 94 -14.44 -0.06 1.60
C ALA A 94 -14.38 0.78 2.88
N LEU A 95 -13.44 1.73 2.91
CA LEU A 95 -13.18 2.60 4.05
C LEU A 95 -13.87 3.94 3.81
N GLU A 96 -14.84 4.31 4.65
CA GLU A 96 -15.66 5.51 4.40
C GLU A 96 -15.10 6.75 5.08
N ASP A 97 -14.89 6.67 6.39
CA ASP A 97 -14.47 7.78 7.23
C ASP A 97 -13.83 7.24 8.52
N VAL A 98 -12.91 8.01 9.10
CA VAL A 98 -12.33 7.74 10.41
C VAL A 98 -12.11 9.04 11.17
N THR A 99 -12.47 9.02 12.44
CA THR A 99 -12.15 10.08 13.39
C THR A 99 -11.15 9.55 14.42
N LEU A 100 -10.01 10.21 14.54
CA LEU A 100 -9.09 10.00 15.67
C LEU A 100 -9.50 10.90 16.85
N GLU A 101 -9.79 10.27 17.98
CA GLU A 101 -10.00 10.95 19.25
C GLU A 101 -8.81 10.69 20.17
N GLN A 102 -8.07 11.75 20.53
CA GLN A 102 -7.15 11.67 21.65
C GLN A 102 -7.97 11.42 22.92
N SER A 103 -7.75 10.28 23.59
CA SER A 103 -8.59 9.91 24.72
C SER A 103 -8.49 10.90 25.89
N THR A 104 -7.33 11.52 26.09
CA THR A 104 -7.13 12.72 26.92
C THR A 104 -5.86 13.45 26.49
N ALA A 105 -5.79 14.77 26.67
CA ALA A 105 -4.60 15.58 26.36
C ALA A 105 -3.35 15.22 27.21
N GLN A 106 -3.49 14.38 28.24
CA GLN A 106 -2.42 13.99 29.16
C GLN A 106 -1.89 12.57 28.93
N GLU A 107 -2.56 11.72 28.14
CA GLU A 107 -2.11 10.33 27.89
C GLU A 107 -2.04 10.01 26.39
N SER A 108 -0.91 10.36 25.78
CA SER A 108 -0.60 9.99 24.37
C SER A 108 -0.47 8.47 24.13
N ARG A 109 -0.45 7.68 25.21
CA ARG A 109 -0.33 6.21 25.20
C ARG A 109 -1.66 5.50 24.97
N LEU A 110 -2.77 6.24 24.84
CA LEU A 110 -4.08 5.70 24.58
C LEU A 110 -4.77 6.56 23.52
N GLN A 111 -4.92 5.98 22.32
CA GLN A 111 -5.58 6.61 21.19
C GLN A 111 -6.86 5.88 20.90
N ARG A 112 -7.94 6.63 20.65
CA ARG A 112 -9.19 6.07 20.17
C ARG A 112 -9.35 6.42 18.70
N PHE A 113 -9.82 5.46 17.92
CA PHE A 113 -10.28 5.70 16.56
C PHE A 113 -11.73 5.23 16.43
N ASP A 114 -12.49 5.91 15.59
CA ASP A 114 -13.89 5.60 15.28
C ASP A 114 -14.09 5.76 13.77
N GLY A 115 -14.20 4.65 13.07
CA GLY A 115 -14.36 4.63 11.61
C GLY A 115 -15.56 3.83 11.14
N ARG A 116 -15.85 3.92 9.85
CA ARG A 116 -16.95 3.22 9.20
C ARG A 116 -16.46 2.38 8.03
N LEU A 117 -16.90 1.12 8.01
CA LEU A 117 -16.60 0.15 6.96
C LEU A 117 -17.87 -0.16 6.20
N SER A 118 -17.87 -0.10 4.87
CA SER A 118 -18.96 -0.63 4.05
C SER A 118 -18.57 -1.97 3.44
N LEU A 119 -19.51 -2.91 3.42
CA LEU A 119 -19.29 -4.19 2.75
C LEU A 119 -19.19 -3.98 1.24
N ALA A 120 -18.02 -4.23 0.67
CA ALA A 120 -17.78 -4.18 -0.77
C ALA A 120 -18.03 -5.55 -1.43
N GLY A 121 -17.66 -6.63 -0.75
CA GLY A 121 -17.83 -7.97 -1.29
C GLY A 121 -17.25 -9.08 -0.41
N THR A 122 -17.17 -10.27 -0.97
CA THR A 122 -16.52 -11.45 -0.36
C THR A 122 -15.78 -12.21 -1.45
N ARG A 123 -14.81 -13.07 -1.08
CA ARG A 123 -14.17 -14.02 -2.00
C ARG A 123 -15.15 -14.89 -2.80
N ASP A 124 -16.34 -15.16 -2.28
CA ASP A 124 -17.37 -15.92 -3.00
C ASP A 124 -18.12 -15.08 -4.05
N SER A 125 -18.26 -13.78 -3.82
CA SER A 125 -19.04 -12.87 -4.68
C SER A 125 -18.18 -12.07 -5.65
N HIS A 126 -16.90 -11.87 -5.34
CA HIS A 126 -15.97 -11.05 -6.11
C HIS A 126 -14.63 -11.77 -6.35
N TYR A 127 -13.96 -11.40 -7.43
CA TYR A 127 -12.54 -11.64 -7.66
C TYR A 127 -11.73 -10.45 -7.17
N ARG A 128 -10.48 -10.67 -6.77
CA ARG A 128 -9.48 -9.60 -6.82
C ARG A 128 -9.12 -9.33 -8.28
N ALA A 129 -8.91 -8.07 -8.60
CA ALA A 129 -8.67 -7.61 -9.96
C ALA A 129 -7.46 -6.68 -10.00
N LEU A 130 -6.54 -6.95 -10.91
CA LEU A 130 -5.39 -6.09 -11.17
C LEU A 130 -5.48 -5.54 -12.60
N TYR A 131 -5.92 -4.30 -12.72
CA TYR A 131 -6.01 -3.57 -13.99
C TYR A 131 -4.62 -3.20 -14.45
N CYS A 132 -4.20 -3.66 -15.63
CA CYS A 132 -2.80 -3.54 -16.03
C CYS A 132 -2.50 -2.41 -17.02
N SER A 133 -3.43 -1.98 -17.87
CA SER A 133 -3.29 -0.89 -18.86
C SER A 133 -1.86 -0.68 -19.40
N PRO A 134 -1.29 -1.62 -20.19
CA PRO A 134 0.07 -1.53 -20.68
C PRO A 134 0.27 -0.34 -21.63
N GLN A 135 1.32 0.47 -21.40
CA GLN A 135 1.66 1.61 -22.23
C GLN A 135 3.17 1.79 -22.36
N GLN A 136 3.62 2.38 -23.46
CA GLN A 136 5.02 2.71 -23.66
C GLN A 136 5.38 4.03 -22.95
N VAL A 137 6.58 4.09 -22.38
CA VAL A 137 7.13 5.25 -21.67
C VAL A 137 8.56 5.54 -22.14
N ASP A 138 9.02 6.78 -21.94
CA ASP A 138 10.41 7.17 -22.23
C ASP A 138 11.34 6.69 -21.10
N ASN A 139 11.99 5.55 -21.32
CA ASN A 139 12.94 4.96 -20.38
C ASN A 139 14.40 5.17 -20.85
N PRO A 140 15.20 6.00 -20.16
CA PRO A 140 16.59 6.21 -20.50
C PRO A 140 17.53 5.06 -20.09
N PHE A 141 17.03 4.05 -19.37
CA PHE A 141 17.80 2.92 -18.84
C PHE A 141 17.66 1.63 -19.66
N GLY A 142 16.79 1.60 -20.68
CA GLY A 142 16.69 0.46 -21.57
C GLY A 142 15.46 0.49 -22.49
N SER A 143 15.41 -0.47 -23.40
CA SER A 143 14.37 -0.58 -24.44
C SER A 143 13.69 -1.96 -24.43
N GLY A 144 13.66 -2.62 -23.27
CA GLY A 144 12.99 -3.91 -23.10
C GLY A 144 11.47 -3.77 -23.30
N THR A 145 10.84 -4.77 -23.87
CA THR A 145 9.43 -4.68 -24.28
C THR A 145 8.44 -5.24 -23.27
N ASP A 146 8.93 -5.66 -22.11
CA ASP A 146 8.16 -6.34 -21.07
C ASP A 146 7.23 -5.35 -20.37
N ALA A 147 5.96 -5.71 -20.17
CA ALA A 147 5.09 -5.06 -19.20
C ALA A 147 4.61 -6.13 -18.23
N ARG A 148 4.92 -5.99 -16.94
CA ARG A 148 4.74 -7.07 -15.97
C ARG A 148 3.59 -6.78 -15.03
N ALA A 149 2.86 -7.79 -14.63
CA ALA A 149 1.83 -7.72 -13.60
C ALA A 149 2.15 -8.76 -12.52
N ALA A 150 2.13 -8.36 -11.26
CA ALA A 150 2.58 -9.21 -10.17
C ALA A 150 1.46 -9.48 -9.18
N ILE A 151 1.30 -10.73 -8.77
CA ILE A 151 0.35 -11.15 -7.72
C ILE A 151 1.04 -12.09 -6.72
N PRO A 152 0.55 -12.17 -5.48
CA PRO A 152 1.05 -13.16 -4.52
C PRO A 152 0.88 -14.58 -5.09
N ARG A 153 1.87 -15.46 -4.91
CA ARG A 153 1.83 -16.83 -5.42
C ARG A 153 0.74 -17.71 -4.77
N ASP A 154 0.28 -17.33 -3.59
CA ASP A 154 -0.83 -17.99 -2.90
C ASP A 154 -2.19 -17.66 -3.53
N ALA A 155 -2.21 -16.78 -4.53
CA ALA A 155 -3.36 -16.58 -5.39
C ALA A 155 -3.70 -17.85 -6.18
N TYR A 156 -4.96 -18.00 -6.52
CA TYR A 156 -5.49 -19.14 -7.27
C TYR A 156 -6.65 -18.69 -8.17
N ASN A 157 -7.06 -19.58 -9.09
CA ASN A 157 -8.07 -19.29 -10.12
C ASN A 157 -7.73 -18.08 -11.02
N GLU A 158 -6.45 -17.90 -11.32
CA GLU A 158 -5.94 -16.79 -12.11
C GLU A 158 -6.45 -16.83 -13.55
N VAL A 159 -6.97 -15.71 -14.05
CA VAL A 159 -7.43 -15.58 -15.43
C VAL A 159 -7.23 -14.15 -15.92
N TRP A 160 -6.77 -14.02 -17.17
CA TRP A 160 -6.77 -12.74 -17.86
C TRP A 160 -8.17 -12.48 -18.42
N TRP A 161 -8.71 -11.31 -18.13
CA TRP A 161 -10.02 -10.86 -18.58
C TRP A 161 -9.89 -9.51 -19.26
N ASP A 162 -10.50 -9.38 -20.44
CA ASP A 162 -10.64 -8.08 -21.10
C ASP A 162 -11.93 -7.44 -20.63
N HIS A 163 -11.82 -6.38 -19.83
CA HIS A 163 -12.98 -5.76 -19.17
C HIS A 163 -13.94 -5.05 -20.14
N VAL A 164 -13.57 -4.89 -21.41
CA VAL A 164 -14.41 -4.27 -22.44
C VAL A 164 -15.13 -5.32 -23.29
N THR A 165 -14.39 -6.35 -23.74
CA THR A 165 -14.93 -7.38 -24.64
C THR A 165 -15.49 -8.59 -23.92
N GLY A 166 -15.13 -8.81 -22.65
CA GLY A 166 -15.46 -9.99 -21.88
C GLY A 166 -14.58 -11.21 -22.18
N SER A 167 -13.64 -11.10 -23.12
CA SER A 167 -12.75 -12.19 -23.53
C SER A 167 -11.90 -12.68 -22.36
N LYS A 168 -11.62 -13.99 -22.32
CA LYS A 168 -10.79 -14.61 -21.29
C LYS A 168 -9.64 -15.42 -21.88
N VAL A 169 -8.50 -15.34 -21.23
CA VAL A 169 -7.31 -16.14 -21.53
C VAL A 169 -6.76 -16.69 -20.22
N ASN A 170 -6.29 -17.94 -20.22
CA ASN A 170 -5.67 -18.51 -19.02
C ASN A 170 -4.45 -17.68 -18.64
N ALA A 171 -4.34 -17.31 -17.36
CA ALA A 171 -3.12 -16.71 -16.84
C ALA A 171 -2.10 -17.81 -16.56
N SER A 172 -0.85 -17.53 -16.87
CA SER A 172 0.29 -18.37 -16.46
C SER A 172 1.44 -17.43 -16.12
N PRO A 173 2.13 -17.64 -14.99
CA PRO A 173 3.26 -16.80 -14.63
C PRO A 173 4.42 -17.04 -15.60
N GLU A 174 5.08 -15.96 -16.02
CA GLU A 174 6.32 -16.01 -16.78
C GLU A 174 7.48 -16.42 -15.88
N ARG A 175 7.49 -15.90 -14.65
CA ARG A 175 8.49 -16.22 -13.63
C ARG A 175 7.93 -16.08 -12.21
N VAL A 176 8.65 -16.65 -11.27
CA VAL A 176 8.37 -16.59 -9.83
C VAL A 176 9.53 -15.89 -9.15
N VAL A 177 9.24 -14.90 -8.31
CA VAL A 177 10.22 -14.16 -7.52
C VAL A 177 10.04 -14.51 -6.05
N TRP A 178 11.15 -14.61 -5.33
CA TRP A 178 11.15 -14.81 -3.90
C TRP A 178 11.22 -13.44 -3.20
N GLY A 179 10.23 -13.10 -2.38
CA GLY A 179 10.19 -11.90 -1.54
C GLY A 179 10.49 -12.16 -0.05
N GLU A 180 10.56 -11.11 0.76
CA GLU A 180 10.76 -11.21 2.23
C GLU A 180 9.67 -12.06 2.90
N HIS A 181 8.39 -11.85 2.56
CA HIS A 181 7.29 -12.55 3.23
C HIS A 181 6.71 -13.72 2.43
N THR A 182 6.60 -13.58 1.10
CA THR A 182 5.98 -14.60 0.25
C THR A 182 6.64 -14.66 -1.14
N TYR A 183 6.25 -15.66 -1.93
CA TYR A 183 6.59 -15.75 -3.34
C TYR A 183 5.62 -14.91 -4.17
N ILE A 184 6.11 -14.39 -5.28
CA ILE A 184 5.36 -13.49 -6.15
C ILE A 184 5.41 -14.04 -7.57
N ASP A 185 4.24 -14.25 -8.15
CA ASP A 185 4.08 -14.71 -9.53
C ASP A 185 4.01 -13.48 -10.44
N ILE A 186 4.90 -13.44 -11.43
CA ILE A 186 5.03 -12.35 -12.39
C ILE A 186 4.46 -12.81 -13.73
N HIS A 187 3.48 -12.08 -14.23
CA HIS A 187 2.80 -12.33 -15.49
C HIS A 187 3.12 -11.27 -16.53
N ASP A 188 3.08 -11.65 -17.80
CA ASP A 188 3.13 -10.71 -18.91
C ASP A 188 1.77 -10.04 -19.10
N ALA A 189 1.72 -8.72 -18.88
CA ALA A 189 0.54 -7.91 -19.08
C ALA A 189 0.25 -7.66 -20.57
N ARG A 190 1.19 -7.95 -21.49
CA ARG A 190 1.01 -7.88 -22.94
C ARG A 190 0.50 -9.19 -23.54
N ASN A 191 -0.43 -9.84 -22.84
CA ASN A 191 -1.02 -11.14 -23.14
C ASN A 191 -1.90 -11.22 -24.41
N GLY A 192 -1.96 -10.14 -25.21
CA GLY A 192 -2.76 -10.05 -26.44
C GLY A 192 -4.18 -9.53 -26.26
N LEU A 193 -4.62 -9.22 -25.04
CA LEU A 193 -5.85 -8.45 -24.77
C LEU A 193 -5.57 -6.95 -24.86
N ASP A 194 -6.58 -6.18 -25.26
CA ASP A 194 -6.47 -4.72 -25.37
C ASP A 194 -6.58 -4.06 -23.98
N ASN A 195 -7.44 -4.60 -23.12
CA ASN A 195 -7.66 -4.07 -21.79
C ASN A 195 -7.51 -5.12 -20.69
N PRO A 196 -6.30 -5.66 -20.49
CA PRO A 196 -6.06 -6.80 -19.62
C PRO A 196 -6.26 -6.46 -18.15
N VAL A 197 -7.09 -7.27 -17.50
CA VAL A 197 -7.27 -7.34 -16.05
C VAL A 197 -6.91 -8.74 -15.58
N LEU A 198 -5.98 -8.86 -14.64
CA LEU A 198 -5.67 -10.14 -14.02
C LEU A 198 -6.64 -10.37 -12.86
N LEU A 199 -7.55 -11.32 -13.04
CA LEU A 199 -8.50 -11.73 -12.01
C LEU A 199 -7.93 -12.92 -11.25
N TYR A 200 -8.09 -12.92 -9.93
CA TYR A 200 -7.64 -14.01 -9.07
C TYR A 200 -8.46 -14.06 -7.77
N GLU A 201 -8.30 -15.16 -7.04
CA GLU A 201 -8.74 -15.30 -5.66
C GLU A 201 -7.51 -15.53 -4.78
N ILE A 202 -7.58 -15.13 -3.52
CA ILE A 202 -6.47 -15.26 -2.56
C ILE A 202 -7.04 -15.30 -1.14
N PRO A 203 -6.44 -16.06 -0.20
CA PRO A 203 -6.80 -15.96 1.21
C PRO A 203 -6.60 -14.52 1.74
N TYR A 204 -7.50 -14.06 2.62
CA TYR A 204 -7.48 -12.66 3.08
C TYR A 204 -6.20 -12.31 3.84
N GLU A 205 -5.65 -13.27 4.56
CA GLU A 205 -4.44 -13.16 5.37
C GLU A 205 -3.13 -13.06 4.55
N ASP A 206 -3.18 -13.46 3.29
CA ASP A 206 -2.02 -13.51 2.40
C ASP A 206 -1.94 -12.29 1.47
N GLU A 207 -3.01 -11.48 1.37
CA GLU A 207 -3.09 -10.36 0.44
C GLU A 207 -1.96 -9.34 0.61
N TRP A 208 -1.72 -8.91 1.85
CA TRP A 208 -0.80 -7.81 2.13
C TRP A 208 0.68 -8.21 2.02
N GLN A 209 0.99 -9.51 2.00
CA GLN A 209 2.36 -10.00 2.15
C GLN A 209 3.25 -9.72 0.94
N ALA A 210 2.64 -9.55 -0.25
CA ALA A 210 3.35 -9.19 -1.46
C ALA A 210 3.29 -7.69 -1.79
N ASP A 211 2.63 -6.88 -0.98
CA ASP A 211 2.32 -5.51 -1.37
C ASP A 211 3.52 -4.57 -1.33
N VAL A 212 3.47 -3.55 -2.17
CA VAL A 212 4.41 -2.44 -2.08
C VAL A 212 4.07 -1.63 -0.84
N THR A 213 5.07 -1.38 0.00
CA THR A 213 4.91 -0.67 1.27
C THR A 213 5.83 0.54 1.31
N VAL A 214 5.32 1.63 1.90
CA VAL A 214 6.09 2.81 2.25
C VAL A 214 6.15 2.89 3.77
N TRP A 215 7.32 3.16 4.31
CA TRP A 215 7.55 3.27 5.75
C TRP A 215 8.19 4.61 6.10
N ASP A 216 7.77 5.19 7.22
CA ASP A 216 8.52 6.23 7.92
C ASP A 216 9.34 5.57 9.03
N THR A 217 10.67 5.71 8.95
CA THR A 217 11.57 5.14 9.94
C THR A 217 11.49 5.83 11.29
N TYR A 218 10.94 7.06 11.39
CA TYR A 218 10.97 7.86 12.61
C TYR A 218 12.39 7.99 13.22
N ASN A 219 13.45 7.85 12.40
CA ASN A 219 14.86 7.83 12.82
C ASN A 219 15.17 6.79 13.91
N ARG A 220 14.57 5.60 13.82
CA ARG A 220 14.85 4.47 14.72
C ARG A 220 15.00 3.17 13.94
N ASP A 221 15.53 2.14 14.62
CA ASP A 221 15.66 0.80 14.05
C ASP A 221 14.27 0.17 13.79
N LYS A 222 14.17 -0.67 12.74
CA LYS A 222 12.92 -1.37 12.37
C LYS A 222 12.40 -2.22 13.51
N ALA A 223 13.29 -2.88 14.27
CA ALA A 223 12.93 -3.67 15.44
C ALA A 223 13.67 -3.14 16.67
N ILE A 224 12.93 -2.93 17.76
CA ILE A 224 13.48 -2.39 19.01
C ILE A 224 13.24 -3.39 20.14
N ASN A 225 14.28 -3.72 20.89
CA ASN A 225 14.18 -4.52 22.10
C ASN A 225 13.95 -3.60 23.32
N GLU A 226 12.88 -3.84 24.07
CA GLU A 226 12.53 -3.07 25.25
C GLU A 226 12.30 -3.98 26.46
N THR A 227 12.79 -3.57 27.63
CA THR A 227 12.54 -4.29 28.87
C THR A 227 11.27 -3.78 29.55
N VAL A 228 10.21 -4.58 29.53
CA VAL A 228 8.95 -4.31 30.22
C VAL A 228 8.81 -5.27 31.40
N ASN A 229 8.66 -4.74 32.62
CA ASN A 229 8.53 -5.54 33.85
C ASN A 229 9.62 -6.62 34.05
N GLY A 230 10.85 -6.34 33.59
CA GLY A 230 11.99 -7.26 33.72
C GLY A 230 12.11 -8.31 32.60
N SER A 231 11.22 -8.30 31.60
CA SER A 231 11.30 -9.15 30.41
C SER A 231 11.62 -8.30 29.17
N VAL A 232 12.57 -8.76 28.36
CA VAL A 232 12.86 -8.14 27.05
C VAL A 232 11.76 -8.55 26.07
N GLN A 233 11.09 -7.55 25.49
CA GLN A 233 10.09 -7.68 24.45
C GLN A 233 10.64 -7.01 23.19
N THR A 234 10.56 -7.69 22.06
CA THR A 234 10.88 -7.10 20.75
C THR A 234 9.61 -6.46 20.20
N ILE A 235 9.72 -5.19 19.82
CA ILE A 235 8.67 -4.44 19.15
C ILE A 235 9.07 -4.32 17.68
N ASP A 236 8.28 -4.94 16.80
CA ASP A 236 8.53 -5.01 15.35
C ASP A 236 7.16 -5.05 14.61
N PRO A 237 6.91 -4.17 13.62
CA PRO A 237 7.75 -3.03 13.24
C PRO A 237 7.62 -1.87 14.23
N ALA A 238 8.76 -1.27 14.54
CA ALA A 238 8.88 0.05 15.13
C ALA A 238 8.97 1.12 14.04
N TRP A 239 8.58 0.86 12.79
CA TRP A 239 8.40 1.88 11.75
C TRP A 239 6.90 2.09 11.52
N GLN A 240 6.52 3.27 11.03
CA GLN A 240 5.12 3.53 10.67
C GLN A 240 4.89 3.14 9.22
N ARG A 241 3.86 2.34 8.93
CA ARG A 241 3.40 2.14 7.55
C ARG A 241 2.65 3.38 7.07
N CYS A 242 3.01 3.88 5.90
CA CYS A 242 2.41 5.06 5.28
C CYS A 242 1.46 4.63 4.16
N PHE A 243 0.26 5.22 4.13
CA PHE A 243 -0.76 4.89 3.12
C PHE A 243 -1.15 6.09 2.23
N VAL A 244 -0.76 7.30 2.62
CA VAL A 244 -1.10 8.55 1.92
C VAL A 244 0.16 9.26 1.43
N SER A 245 0.08 9.84 0.24
CA SER A 245 1.16 10.66 -0.34
C SER A 245 1.45 11.92 0.47
N SER A 246 0.43 12.46 1.16
CA SER A 246 0.56 13.65 2.00
C SER A 246 1.19 13.39 3.39
N HIS A 247 1.78 12.21 3.60
CA HIS A 247 2.42 11.88 4.88
C HIS A 247 3.64 12.78 5.12
N GLU A 248 3.64 13.50 6.25
CA GLU A 248 4.82 14.25 6.71
C GLU A 248 5.79 13.33 7.45
N PHE A 249 6.86 12.93 6.76
CA PHE A 249 7.91 12.06 7.28
C PHE A 249 8.69 12.72 8.42
N ILE A 250 8.78 12.02 9.55
CA ILE A 250 9.62 12.41 10.69
C ILE A 250 11.03 11.85 10.53
N GLY A 251 11.12 10.61 10.08
CA GLY A 251 12.37 9.98 9.67
C GLY A 251 12.54 9.98 8.16
N HIS A 252 13.18 8.92 7.67
CA HIS A 252 13.50 8.74 6.26
C HIS A 252 12.43 7.84 5.60
N PRO A 253 12.00 8.13 4.36
CA PRO A 253 11.13 7.22 3.63
C PRO A 253 11.85 5.92 3.25
N VAL A 254 11.16 4.80 3.40
CA VAL A 254 11.59 3.50 2.87
C VAL A 254 10.50 2.91 1.99
N VAL A 255 10.82 2.64 0.73
CA VAL A 255 9.91 1.98 -0.23
C VAL A 255 10.37 0.54 -0.41
N LYS A 256 9.45 -0.42 -0.29
CA LYS A 256 9.74 -1.85 -0.36
C LYS A 256 8.68 -2.58 -1.19
N ASN A 257 9.08 -3.50 -2.06
CA ASN A 257 8.16 -4.34 -2.87
C ASN A 257 8.44 -5.85 -2.70
N GLU A 258 8.83 -6.25 -1.49
CA GLU A 258 9.33 -7.58 -1.13
C GLU A 258 10.69 -7.99 -1.69
N ASN A 259 11.08 -7.55 -2.88
CA ASN A 259 12.36 -7.93 -3.49
C ASN A 259 13.38 -6.78 -3.50
N LEU A 260 12.97 -5.58 -3.88
CA LEU A 260 13.70 -4.34 -3.79
C LEU A 260 13.28 -3.55 -2.54
N LYS A 261 14.27 -3.01 -1.83
CA LYS A 261 14.06 -2.01 -0.77
C LYS A 261 14.92 -0.79 -1.07
N LEU A 262 14.30 0.39 -1.09
CA LEU A 262 14.92 1.68 -1.30
C LEU A 262 14.78 2.51 -0.04
N GLU A 263 15.90 2.87 0.58
CA GLU A 263 15.97 3.76 1.73
C GLU A 263 16.44 5.13 1.26
N PHE A 264 15.58 6.13 1.43
CA PHE A 264 15.86 7.51 1.07
C PHE A 264 16.39 8.22 2.30
N ASN A 265 17.70 8.08 2.57
CA ASN A 265 18.34 8.75 3.70
C ASN A 265 18.52 10.24 3.40
N ILE A 266 17.40 10.95 3.28
CA ILE A 266 17.32 12.39 3.09
C ILE A 266 16.98 13.03 4.43
N ASP A 267 17.79 13.97 4.92
CA ASP A 267 17.34 14.82 6.02
C ASP A 267 16.18 15.70 5.52
N THR A 268 14.95 15.31 5.87
CA THR A 268 13.73 16.02 5.45
C THR A 268 13.61 17.41 6.07
N LYS A 269 14.50 17.79 7.01
CA LYS A 269 14.46 19.05 7.77
C LYS A 269 15.67 19.95 7.54
N ASP A 270 16.85 19.40 7.32
CA ASP A 270 18.10 20.14 7.16
C ASP A 270 18.89 19.66 5.94
N TYR A 271 18.61 20.26 4.77
CA TYR A 271 19.26 20.01 3.48
C TYR A 271 20.77 20.33 3.44
N SER A 272 21.45 20.45 4.58
CA SER A 272 22.86 20.83 4.68
C SER A 272 23.83 19.63 4.72
N ASN A 273 23.34 18.40 4.84
CA ASN A 273 24.18 17.19 4.89
C ASN A 273 24.13 16.40 3.57
N ILE A 274 24.88 16.83 2.56
CA ILE A 274 25.02 16.20 1.23
C ILE A 274 25.57 14.73 1.24
N ASN A 275 25.75 14.11 2.40
CA ASN A 275 25.89 12.65 2.50
C ASN A 275 24.55 11.90 2.35
N ASP A 276 23.44 12.62 2.11
CA ASP A 276 22.09 12.10 1.84
C ASP A 276 22.08 11.10 0.66
N GLU A 277 21.96 9.82 0.98
CA GLU A 277 22.15 8.72 0.04
C GLU A 277 20.84 7.94 -0.18
N LEU A 278 20.51 7.71 -1.45
CA LEU A 278 19.68 6.58 -1.81
C LEU A 278 20.49 5.31 -1.54
N VAL A 279 19.99 4.46 -0.65
CA VAL A 279 20.54 3.13 -0.41
C VAL A 279 19.55 2.10 -0.93
N ALA A 280 20.02 1.20 -1.77
CA ALA A 280 19.19 0.14 -2.33
C ALA A 280 19.62 -1.21 -1.79
N TYR A 281 18.65 -2.09 -1.60
CA TYR A 281 18.85 -3.47 -1.18
C TYR A 281 18.01 -4.40 -2.04
N ARG A 282 18.52 -5.61 -2.25
CA ARG A 282 17.78 -6.71 -2.84
C ARG A 282 17.62 -7.84 -1.84
N TRP A 283 16.47 -8.48 -1.88
CA TRP A 283 16.20 -9.67 -1.10
C TRP A 283 17.05 -10.83 -1.60
N ASP A 284 17.76 -11.46 -0.69
CA ASP A 284 18.45 -12.73 -0.91
C ASP A 284 17.72 -13.81 -0.13
N GLY A 285 16.78 -14.47 -0.79
CA GLY A 285 16.01 -15.55 -0.17
C GLY A 285 16.87 -16.72 0.32
N SER A 286 18.07 -16.93 -0.25
CA SER A 286 18.96 -18.00 0.23
C SER A 286 19.49 -17.73 1.63
N ASN A 287 19.62 -16.46 2.00
CA ASN A 287 20.16 -16.00 3.28
C ASN A 287 19.10 -15.32 4.17
N ASP A 288 17.85 -15.25 3.71
CA ASP A 288 16.72 -14.61 4.42
C ASP A 288 17.06 -13.17 4.86
N THR A 289 17.68 -12.42 3.94
CA THR A 289 18.20 -11.09 4.27
C THR A 289 18.24 -10.15 3.06
N TYR A 290 18.19 -8.85 3.35
CA TYR A 290 18.44 -7.81 2.37
C TYR A 290 19.95 -7.58 2.20
N SER A 291 20.44 -7.81 0.98
CA SER A 291 21.80 -7.49 0.57
C SER A 291 21.85 -6.11 -0.09
N GLN A 292 22.74 -5.25 0.37
CA GLN A 292 22.90 -3.91 -0.21
C GLN A 292 23.40 -3.99 -1.66
N VAL A 293 22.77 -3.23 -2.55
CA VAL A 293 23.18 -3.04 -3.94
C VAL A 293 24.05 -1.79 -4.03
N SER A 294 25.24 -1.93 -4.58
CA SER A 294 26.10 -0.78 -4.85
C SER A 294 25.56 0.01 -6.05
N LEU A 295 25.27 1.29 -5.82
CA LEU A 295 24.95 2.24 -6.89
C LEU A 295 26.22 2.58 -7.69
N GLY A 296 26.03 3.11 -8.91
CA GLY A 296 27.17 3.48 -9.74
C GLY A 296 27.93 4.69 -9.19
N ALA A 297 29.23 4.75 -9.51
CA ALA A 297 30.09 5.86 -9.14
C ALA A 297 29.70 7.12 -9.94
N SER A 298 29.30 8.18 -9.24
CA SER A 298 28.77 9.41 -9.82
C SER A 298 28.77 10.54 -8.79
N ASP A 299 28.70 11.79 -9.24
CA ASP A 299 28.50 12.98 -8.40
C ASP A 299 27.00 13.28 -8.14
N TRP A 300 26.10 12.54 -8.79
CA TRP A 300 24.66 12.69 -8.59
C TRP A 300 24.20 12.06 -7.27
N ARG A 301 23.46 12.82 -6.46
CA ARG A 301 22.86 12.41 -5.18
C ARG A 301 21.36 12.71 -5.19
N ILE A 302 20.59 11.90 -4.47
CA ILE A 302 19.17 12.17 -4.28
C ILE A 302 19.05 13.41 -3.40
N ARG A 303 18.15 14.33 -3.76
CA ARG A 303 17.87 15.56 -3.02
C ARG A 303 16.51 15.51 -2.35
N SER A 304 15.50 15.03 -3.06
CA SER A 304 14.15 14.88 -2.52
C SER A 304 13.38 13.80 -3.26
N ILE A 305 12.34 13.30 -2.59
CA ILE A 305 11.32 12.43 -3.16
C ILE A 305 9.95 13.00 -2.80
N ASP A 306 9.06 13.04 -3.77
CA ASP A 306 7.67 13.46 -3.61
C ASP A 306 6.77 12.31 -4.07
N PHE A 307 5.98 11.74 -3.16
CA PHE A 307 5.11 10.61 -3.47
C PHE A 307 3.85 11.12 -4.16
N GLU A 308 3.61 10.65 -5.37
CA GLU A 308 2.37 10.98 -6.10
C GLU A 308 1.27 9.98 -5.78
N ARG A 309 1.66 8.71 -5.58
CA ARG A 309 0.73 7.62 -5.29
C ARG A 309 1.37 6.56 -4.42
N ILE A 310 0.63 6.14 -3.39
CA ILE A 310 0.93 4.96 -2.57
C ILE A 310 -0.25 4.00 -2.72
N GLY A 311 -0.02 2.88 -3.42
CA GLY A 311 -0.99 1.79 -3.56
C GLY A 311 -0.35 0.45 -3.22
N VAL A 312 -1.17 -0.59 -3.17
CA VAL A 312 -0.72 -1.95 -2.80
C VAL A 312 0.07 -2.64 -3.91
N GLU A 313 -0.28 -2.38 -5.16
CA GLU A 313 0.39 -2.95 -6.33
C GLU A 313 1.60 -2.13 -6.82
N ARG A 314 1.59 -0.81 -6.56
CA ARG A 314 2.70 0.08 -6.91
C ARG A 314 2.76 1.37 -6.10
N VAL A 315 3.97 1.91 -6.03
CA VAL A 315 4.27 3.27 -5.56
C VAL A 315 4.82 4.09 -6.73
N THR A 316 4.34 5.33 -6.86
CA THR A 316 4.82 6.32 -7.83
C THR A 316 5.29 7.56 -7.08
N ALA A 317 6.46 8.07 -7.46
CA ALA A 317 7.03 9.26 -6.86
C ALA A 317 7.88 10.05 -7.86
N GLN A 318 7.94 11.36 -7.72
CA GLN A 318 8.91 12.19 -8.42
C GLN A 318 10.18 12.32 -7.56
N THR A 319 11.33 12.08 -8.16
CA THR A 319 12.64 12.21 -7.51
C THR A 319 13.40 13.41 -8.06
N GLU A 320 14.01 14.19 -7.19
CA GLU A 320 14.93 15.27 -7.57
C GLU A 320 16.35 14.90 -7.18
N TRP A 321 17.28 15.11 -8.10
CA TRP A 321 18.68 14.76 -7.99
C TRP A 321 19.55 16.00 -8.10
N LEU A 322 20.65 16.03 -7.36
CA LEU A 322 21.66 17.09 -7.35
C LEU A 322 23.01 16.54 -7.77
N ASN A 323 23.69 17.22 -8.69
CA ASN A 323 25.08 16.96 -9.02
C ASN A 323 25.99 17.77 -8.11
N THR A 324 26.73 17.09 -7.23
CA THR A 324 27.58 17.75 -6.22
C THR A 324 28.84 18.41 -6.79
N ALA A 325 29.17 18.17 -8.07
CA ALA A 325 30.32 18.78 -8.72
C ALA A 325 30.02 20.18 -9.31
N ASN A 326 28.76 20.46 -9.64
CA ASN A 326 28.38 21.70 -10.34
C ASN A 326 27.01 22.28 -9.95
N ASP A 327 26.34 21.72 -8.94
CA ASP A 327 25.02 22.11 -8.44
C ASP A 327 23.86 21.99 -9.45
N ASP A 328 24.04 21.26 -10.55
CA ASP A 328 22.96 20.97 -11.50
C ASP A 328 21.91 20.06 -10.85
N THR A 329 20.63 20.29 -11.20
CA THR A 329 19.52 19.46 -10.73
C THR A 329 18.84 18.72 -11.88
N HIS A 330 18.31 17.53 -11.60
CA HIS A 330 17.55 16.75 -12.56
C HIS A 330 16.40 15.99 -11.90
N ARG A 331 15.30 15.77 -12.62
CA ARG A 331 14.11 15.07 -12.09
C ARG A 331 13.82 13.82 -12.88
N LEU A 332 13.40 12.78 -12.17
CA LEU A 332 12.96 11.51 -12.74
C LEU A 332 11.71 11.04 -12.01
N ASP A 333 10.75 10.50 -12.74
CA ASP A 333 9.62 9.81 -12.13
C ASP A 333 10.04 8.36 -11.82
N MET A 334 9.73 7.90 -10.61
CA MET A 334 10.07 6.59 -10.09
C MET A 334 8.81 5.78 -9.90
N ASN A 335 8.80 4.56 -10.42
CA ASN A 335 7.76 3.57 -10.18
C ASN A 335 8.37 2.30 -9.58
N VAL A 336 7.75 1.79 -8.52
CA VAL A 336 8.10 0.54 -7.88
C VAL A 336 6.85 -0.32 -7.84
N TRP A 337 6.88 -1.47 -8.51
CA TRP A 337 5.77 -2.45 -8.52
C TRP A 337 6.08 -3.64 -7.64
N ARG A 338 5.05 -4.34 -7.20
CA ARG A 338 5.14 -5.62 -6.49
C ARG A 338 6.15 -6.58 -7.14
N GLY A 339 7.10 -7.11 -6.36
CA GLY A 339 8.02 -8.18 -6.76
C GLY A 339 9.10 -7.84 -7.80
N GLU A 340 9.11 -6.64 -8.38
CA GLU A 340 10.14 -6.26 -9.35
C GLU A 340 11.53 -6.13 -8.70
N ASP A 341 12.57 -6.56 -9.43
CA ASP A 341 13.97 -6.50 -8.97
C ASP A 341 14.54 -5.07 -8.94
N ASN A 342 13.88 -4.16 -9.66
CA ASN A 342 14.35 -2.83 -10.02
C ASN A 342 13.19 -1.83 -10.02
N ALA A 343 13.50 -0.57 -9.75
CA ALA A 343 12.58 0.53 -9.92
C ALA A 343 12.65 1.04 -11.36
N LEU A 344 11.53 1.43 -11.96
CA LEU A 344 11.58 2.15 -13.23
C LEU A 344 11.76 3.63 -12.97
N PHE A 345 12.72 4.21 -13.68
CA PHE A 345 12.93 5.65 -13.73
C PHE A 345 12.63 6.16 -15.13
N THR A 346 11.69 7.09 -15.28
CA THR A 346 11.30 7.69 -16.56
C THR A 346 11.55 9.19 -16.57
N VAL A 347 11.66 9.75 -17.77
CA VAL A 347 11.70 11.19 -17.96
C VAL A 347 10.29 11.75 -17.76
N PRO A 348 10.08 12.76 -16.88
CA PRO A 348 8.78 13.39 -16.74
C PRO A 348 8.31 14.04 -18.05
N ASP A 349 7.01 14.25 -18.24
CA ASP A 349 6.43 14.77 -19.50
C ASP A 349 7.07 16.07 -20.03
N ASN A 350 7.60 16.91 -19.14
CA ASN A 350 8.29 18.16 -19.48
C ASN A 350 9.79 18.14 -19.14
N GLY A 351 10.33 16.96 -18.92
CA GLY A 351 11.72 16.71 -18.59
C GLY A 351 12.62 16.65 -19.84
N THR A 352 13.89 16.43 -19.58
CA THR A 352 14.89 16.11 -20.61
C THR A 352 15.54 14.78 -20.25
N ALA A 353 16.20 14.13 -21.20
CA ALA A 353 16.97 12.93 -20.92
C ALA A 353 17.98 13.15 -19.77
N PRO A 354 18.16 12.17 -18.86
CA PRO A 354 19.09 12.30 -17.75
C PRO A 354 20.54 12.38 -18.21
N PRO A 355 21.38 13.17 -17.52
CA PRO A 355 22.82 13.17 -17.76
C PRO A 355 23.44 11.79 -17.54
N SER A 356 24.48 11.45 -18.29
CA SER A 356 25.11 10.11 -18.23
C SER A 356 25.60 9.70 -16.85
N GLY A 357 26.01 10.68 -16.02
CA GLY A 357 26.39 10.44 -14.63
C GLY A 357 25.21 9.99 -13.76
N LEU A 358 24.01 10.54 -13.98
CA LEU A 358 22.79 10.12 -13.28
C LEU A 358 22.35 8.73 -13.76
N VAL A 359 22.45 8.47 -15.06
CA VAL A 359 22.21 7.13 -15.61
C VAL A 359 23.15 6.11 -14.97
N THR A 360 24.46 6.41 -14.94
CA THR A 360 25.46 5.53 -14.30
C THR A 360 25.14 5.27 -12.83
N ARG A 361 24.69 6.29 -12.09
CA ARG A 361 24.32 6.17 -10.67
C ARG A 361 23.20 5.14 -10.47
N LEU A 362 22.16 5.22 -11.29
CA LEU A 362 20.90 4.47 -11.12
C LEU A 362 20.86 3.13 -11.85
N ASP A 363 21.68 2.92 -12.88
CA ASP A 363 21.72 1.70 -13.69
C ASP A 363 21.67 0.38 -12.88
N PRO A 364 22.37 0.24 -11.72
CA PRO A 364 22.32 -1.00 -10.94
C PRO A 364 20.94 -1.38 -10.37
N ILE A 365 20.02 -0.42 -10.28
CA ILE A 365 18.68 -0.57 -9.69
C ILE A 365 17.55 -0.13 -10.63
N ALA A 366 17.89 0.29 -11.85
CA ALA A 366 16.94 0.77 -12.83
C ALA A 366 16.40 -0.38 -13.68
N ALA A 367 15.09 -0.38 -13.90
CA ALA A 367 14.45 -1.28 -14.84
C ALA A 367 14.79 -0.87 -16.28
N GLY A 368 15.12 -1.85 -17.11
CA GLY A 368 15.50 -1.63 -18.52
C GLY A 368 14.36 -1.80 -19.53
N TYR A 369 13.10 -1.80 -19.09
CA TYR A 369 11.93 -1.95 -19.97
C TYR A 369 11.22 -0.61 -20.22
N GLU A 370 10.70 -0.41 -21.43
CA GLU A 370 9.99 0.80 -21.85
C GLU A 370 8.47 0.63 -21.86
N TRP A 371 7.95 -0.54 -21.48
CA TRP A 371 6.52 -0.75 -21.32
C TRP A 371 6.17 -0.88 -19.83
N VAL A 372 5.15 -0.15 -19.40
CA VAL A 372 4.66 -0.19 -18.02
C VAL A 372 3.25 -0.69 -17.97
N SER A 373 2.95 -1.49 -16.97
CA SER A 373 1.60 -1.77 -16.56
C SER A 373 1.18 -0.67 -15.57
N GLY A 374 0.16 0.11 -15.95
CA GLY A 374 -0.49 1.10 -15.08
C GLY A 374 -1.32 0.44 -13.98
N GLN A 375 -0.71 -0.48 -13.22
CA GLN A 375 -1.34 -1.38 -12.26
C GLN A 375 -2.24 -0.64 -11.27
N VAL A 376 -3.48 -1.10 -11.12
CA VAL A 376 -4.43 -0.68 -10.09
C VAL A 376 -5.15 -1.91 -9.56
N SER A 377 -5.12 -2.11 -8.24
CA SER A 377 -5.81 -3.20 -7.55
C SER A 377 -7.22 -2.81 -7.16
N ASP A 378 -8.18 -3.72 -7.38
CA ASP A 378 -9.59 -3.56 -7.01
C ASP A 378 -10.27 -4.95 -6.83
N ILE A 379 -11.59 -4.98 -6.73
CA ILE A 379 -12.44 -6.16 -6.80
C ILE A 379 -13.42 -6.06 -7.96
N VAL A 380 -13.73 -7.21 -8.59
CA VAL A 380 -14.74 -7.28 -9.66
C VAL A 380 -15.77 -8.34 -9.29
N ALA A 381 -17.06 -8.03 -9.44
CA ALA A 381 -18.11 -8.98 -9.12
C ALA A 381 -18.03 -10.21 -10.03
N LYS A 382 -18.09 -11.42 -9.46
CA LYS A 382 -18.07 -12.67 -10.26
C LYS A 382 -19.24 -12.74 -11.23
N SER A 383 -20.33 -12.00 -10.98
CA SER A 383 -21.48 -11.89 -11.89
C SER A 383 -21.20 -11.05 -13.14
N GLU A 384 -20.30 -10.08 -13.06
CA GLU A 384 -19.88 -9.26 -14.21
C GLU A 384 -18.98 -10.03 -15.17
N VAL A 385 -18.19 -10.95 -14.61
CA VAL A 385 -17.25 -11.80 -15.36
C VAL A 385 -17.97 -13.00 -15.99
N ARG A 386 -19.21 -13.31 -15.63
CA ARG A 386 -19.96 -14.45 -16.19
C ARG A 386 -20.40 -14.16 -17.62
N GLU A 387 -20.23 -15.15 -18.49
CA GLU A 387 -20.75 -15.15 -19.87
C GLU A 387 -22.28 -15.12 -19.92
#